data_AF-Q976F7-F1
#
_entry.id   AF-Q976F7-F1
#
_cell.length_a   1.000
_cell.length_b   1.000
_cell.length_c   1.000
_cell.angle_alpha   90.00
_cell.angle_beta   90.00
_cell.angle_gamma   90.00
#
_symmetry.space_group_name_H-M   'P 1'
#
loop_
_entity.id
_entity.type
_entity.pdbx_description
1 polymer ?
#
loop_
_entity_poly.entity_id
_entity_poly.type
_entity_poly.pdbx_seq_one_letter_code
_entity_poly.pdbx_strand_id
1 'polypeptide(L)'
;MNKKNSMSYLDLLAWITENKNEIISCRVDNVYKISGTQAYFLKLHCKNSDKNLVIEPGKRIHFTKYDRQKEISNEVSLIRAHIKDKIINNIELLGKERIIKLTFMDRLMYIELLPRGLLVITDLNNRILFATEYKEFKDRVIKPNVIYTPPPPPPPLTDEEIDKLLKKGNLSRILGVPQEIIEALGISVLNRQELDNAVLKIKKLEEDIEKGNFNKCLIPNLTVIPLKFNDCIEKDSYNDALDEFFTNEEKAIIKSETDKKLEEEKKKLVKTIEEIENEIETYKKEEDKHRNIANILIANYQNIENEINKNLGKNTIKIKLDEYEIELDPKLSVYKNASKYFDIAKEYAEKRKKAEETLNNLKQKLKELDKQIEERTEEIRISLRKREWYEKYRWSFTRNGYLVIAGRDIDQNESLVRKLLEPKDIFLHADIQGAPATIIKTQGNNVTEDDIRDAAVIAACYSKAWKVGMGAIDVFWVNGDQVSKSPPSGEYLKKGSFMIYGKKNFINNVKMQLFLGLTEDFKIIVGSEEVVKKYSSFNIFILLEPGDEDPSKLSAKIIKILQEKLKLKGLRTLQDDIIRSLPGKSKIVAIKNKT
;
A
#
# COMPACT_ATOMS: atom_id res chain seq x y z
N MET A 1 11.73 -11.28 22.21
CA MET A 1 11.46 -11.49 20.75
C MET A 1 12.18 -10.48 19.88
N ASN A 2 12.86 -10.97 18.84
CA ASN A 2 13.38 -10.14 17.74
C ASN A 2 12.31 -9.93 16.67
N LYS A 3 12.44 -8.87 15.89
CA LYS A 3 11.54 -8.61 14.76
C LYS A 3 11.64 -9.71 13.70
N LYS A 4 10.50 -10.26 13.27
CA LYS A 4 10.43 -11.30 12.24
C LYS A 4 10.73 -10.73 10.86
N ASN A 5 11.66 -11.37 10.14
CA ASN A 5 12.06 -10.95 8.79
C ASN A 5 11.61 -11.93 7.69
N SER A 6 11.31 -13.18 8.06
CA SER A 6 10.91 -14.25 7.13
C SER A 6 10.04 -15.26 7.88
N MET A 7 9.17 -15.96 7.15
CA MET A 7 8.43 -17.10 7.67
C MET A 7 9.39 -18.20 8.15
N SER A 8 9.07 -18.75 9.31
CA SER A 8 9.70 -19.93 9.90
C SER A 8 9.14 -21.22 9.28
N TYR A 9 9.74 -22.36 9.59
CA TYR A 9 9.17 -23.67 9.22
C TYR A 9 7.75 -23.84 9.78
N LEU A 10 7.53 -23.48 11.05
CA LEU A 10 6.22 -23.59 11.70
C LEU A 10 5.19 -22.64 11.08
N ASP A 11 5.61 -21.45 10.64
CA ASP A 11 4.71 -20.51 9.94
C ASP A 11 4.26 -21.10 8.60
N LEU A 12 5.17 -21.76 7.85
CA LEU A 12 4.84 -22.40 6.58
C LEU A 12 3.94 -23.62 6.78
N LEU A 13 4.22 -24.42 7.81
CA LEU A 13 3.39 -25.56 8.18
C LEU A 13 1.97 -25.09 8.50
N ALA A 14 1.83 -24.08 9.37
CA ALA A 14 0.55 -23.48 9.73
C ALA A 14 -0.21 -22.91 8.53
N TRP A 15 0.49 -22.17 7.65
CA TRP A 15 -0.12 -21.61 6.45
C TRP A 15 -0.59 -22.71 5.50
N ILE A 16 0.21 -23.77 5.27
CA ILE A 16 -0.17 -24.89 4.40
C ILE A 16 -1.36 -25.65 4.98
N THR A 17 -1.37 -25.96 6.29
CA THR A 17 -2.50 -26.65 6.93
C THR A 17 -3.81 -25.90 6.68
N GLU A 18 -3.80 -24.57 6.82
CA GLU A 18 -4.99 -23.74 6.66
C GLU A 18 -5.38 -23.55 5.17
N ASN A 19 -4.42 -23.43 4.27
CA ASN A 19 -4.66 -22.90 2.91
C ASN A 19 -4.49 -23.92 1.78
N LYS A 20 -4.05 -25.16 2.06
CA LYS A 20 -3.82 -26.19 1.02
C LYS A 20 -5.06 -26.47 0.17
N ASN A 21 -6.22 -26.61 0.80
CA ASN A 21 -7.47 -26.89 0.08
C ASN A 21 -7.98 -25.67 -0.71
N GLU A 22 -7.53 -24.47 -0.34
CA GLU A 22 -7.93 -23.23 -1.00
C GLU A 22 -7.11 -22.93 -2.25
N ILE A 23 -5.86 -23.40 -2.31
CA ILE A 23 -4.95 -23.17 -3.45
C ILE A 23 -5.01 -24.29 -4.51
N ILE A 24 -5.30 -25.53 -4.10
CA ILE A 24 -5.43 -26.65 -5.02
C ILE A 24 -6.60 -26.42 -5.98
N SER A 25 -6.42 -26.81 -7.24
CA SER A 25 -7.36 -26.57 -8.34
C SER A 25 -7.52 -25.11 -8.76
N CYS A 26 -6.74 -24.18 -8.20
CA CYS A 26 -6.67 -22.82 -8.73
C CYS A 26 -5.84 -22.80 -10.02
N ARG A 27 -6.34 -22.11 -11.05
CA ARG A 27 -5.59 -21.78 -12.26
C ARG A 27 -4.80 -20.49 -12.03
N VAL A 28 -3.53 -20.48 -12.42
CA VAL A 28 -2.74 -19.24 -12.45
C VAL A 28 -3.22 -18.38 -13.61
N ASP A 29 -3.99 -17.33 -13.31
CA ASP A 29 -4.50 -16.42 -14.32
C ASP A 29 -3.41 -15.47 -14.82
N ASN A 30 -2.62 -14.93 -13.89
CA ASN A 30 -1.57 -13.98 -14.22
C ASN A 30 -0.51 -13.86 -13.11
N VAL A 31 0.67 -13.36 -13.44
CA VAL A 31 1.81 -13.17 -12.51
C VAL A 31 2.38 -11.77 -12.68
N TYR A 32 2.74 -11.09 -11.61
CA TYR A 32 3.35 -9.74 -11.65
C TYR A 32 4.51 -9.65 -10.67
N LYS A 33 5.37 -8.65 -10.82
CA LYS A 33 6.31 -8.24 -9.76
C LYS A 33 5.65 -7.14 -8.94
N ILE A 34 5.81 -7.16 -7.63
CA ILE A 34 5.36 -6.06 -6.76
C ILE A 34 6.45 -4.98 -6.80
N SER A 35 6.06 -3.78 -7.23
CA SER A 35 6.95 -2.62 -7.35
C SER A 35 7.75 -2.37 -6.08
N GLY A 36 9.06 -2.12 -6.21
CA GLY A 36 9.94 -1.85 -5.06
C GLY A 36 10.26 -3.06 -4.17
N THR A 37 9.91 -4.28 -4.59
CA THR A 37 10.20 -5.49 -3.80
C THR A 37 10.73 -6.64 -4.67
N GLN A 38 11.18 -7.72 -4.03
CA GLN A 38 11.50 -8.99 -4.71
C GLN A 38 10.31 -9.96 -4.74
N ALA A 39 9.11 -9.48 -4.38
CA ALA A 39 7.92 -10.30 -4.29
C ALA A 39 7.19 -10.38 -5.65
N TYR A 40 6.62 -11.55 -5.90
CA TYR A 40 5.75 -11.85 -7.03
C TYR A 40 4.29 -11.90 -6.57
N PHE A 41 3.40 -11.37 -7.39
CA PHE A 41 1.95 -11.35 -7.17
C PHE A 41 1.27 -12.22 -8.22
N LEU A 42 0.68 -13.34 -7.79
CA LEU A 42 -0.03 -14.28 -8.65
C LEU A 42 -1.53 -14.09 -8.48
N LYS A 43 -2.22 -13.79 -9.58
CA LYS A 43 -3.69 -13.84 -9.65
C LYS A 43 -4.11 -15.28 -9.92
N LEU A 44 -4.96 -15.80 -9.05
CA LEU A 44 -5.44 -17.18 -9.10
C LEU A 44 -6.94 -17.19 -9.33
N HIS A 45 -7.38 -17.92 -10.36
CA HIS A 45 -8.77 -18.21 -10.61
C HIS A 45 -9.14 -19.55 -9.97
N CYS A 46 -10.00 -19.53 -8.95
CA CYS A 46 -10.37 -20.73 -8.20
C CYS A 46 -11.88 -20.97 -8.25
N LYS A 47 -12.32 -22.21 -7.98
CA LYS A 47 -13.72 -22.64 -8.10
C LYS A 47 -14.68 -21.78 -7.27
N ASN A 48 -14.30 -21.44 -6.04
CA ASN A 48 -15.16 -20.69 -5.11
C ASN A 48 -14.99 -19.18 -5.31
N SER A 49 -13.77 -18.69 -5.14
CA SER A 49 -13.41 -17.28 -5.25
C SER A 49 -12.01 -17.12 -5.81
N ASP A 50 -11.81 -16.10 -6.66
CA ASP A 50 -10.48 -15.69 -7.08
C ASP A 50 -9.65 -15.26 -5.87
N LYS A 51 -8.37 -15.61 -5.88
CA LYS A 51 -7.40 -15.33 -4.82
C LYS A 51 -6.18 -14.65 -5.40
N ASN A 52 -5.48 -13.89 -4.57
CA ASN A 52 -4.19 -13.32 -4.92
C ASN A 52 -3.14 -13.91 -4.00
N LEU A 53 -2.06 -14.44 -4.55
CA LEU A 53 -0.96 -15.06 -3.80
C LEU A 53 0.28 -14.19 -3.93
N VAL A 54 0.90 -13.87 -2.81
CA VAL A 54 2.21 -13.20 -2.74
C VAL A 54 3.27 -14.25 -2.49
N ILE A 55 4.33 -14.24 -3.29
CA ILE A 55 5.50 -15.11 -3.13
C ILE A 55 6.74 -14.22 -3.12
N GLU A 56 7.47 -14.16 -2.03
CA GLU A 56 8.77 -13.49 -1.96
C GLU A 56 9.83 -14.53 -1.57
N PRO A 57 10.65 -15.01 -2.52
CA PRO A 57 11.74 -15.92 -2.23
C PRO A 57 12.62 -15.38 -1.09
N GLY A 58 12.98 -16.27 -0.18
CA GLY A 58 13.70 -15.96 1.04
C GLY A 58 12.89 -15.36 2.19
N LYS A 59 11.60 -15.01 1.99
CA LYS A 59 10.81 -14.35 3.04
C LYS A 59 9.44 -14.95 3.31
N ARG A 60 8.53 -15.00 2.32
CA ARG A 60 7.11 -15.25 2.61
C ARG A 60 6.35 -15.88 1.45
N ILE A 61 5.27 -16.56 1.80
CA ILE A 61 4.18 -16.96 0.91
C ILE A 61 2.85 -16.82 1.67
N HIS A 62 1.90 -16.09 1.10
CA HIS A 62 0.56 -15.97 1.69
C HIS A 62 -0.43 -15.43 0.67
N PHE A 63 -1.72 -15.67 0.88
CA PHE A 63 -2.74 -14.94 0.15
C PHE A 63 -2.83 -13.50 0.64
N THR A 64 -3.20 -12.58 -0.26
CA THR A 64 -3.37 -11.18 0.08
C THR A 64 -4.74 -10.62 -0.29
N LYS A 65 -5.30 -9.83 0.62
CA LYS A 65 -6.49 -8.99 0.41
C LYS A 65 -6.11 -7.55 0.07
N TYR A 66 -4.84 -7.20 0.07
CA TYR A 66 -4.38 -5.85 -0.21
C TYR A 66 -4.01 -5.69 -1.68
N ASP A 67 -4.35 -4.54 -2.26
CA ASP A 67 -3.86 -4.23 -3.60
C ASP A 67 -2.38 -3.81 -3.56
N ARG A 68 -1.73 -3.90 -4.71
CA ARG A 68 -0.31 -3.61 -4.91
C ARG A 68 -0.10 -2.91 -6.24
N GLN A 69 0.88 -2.00 -6.27
CA GLN A 69 1.45 -1.56 -7.53
C GLN A 69 2.22 -2.73 -8.16
N LYS A 70 1.93 -3.00 -9.43
CA LYS A 70 2.38 -4.19 -10.16
C LYS A 70 3.17 -3.77 -11.39
N GLU A 71 4.28 -4.45 -11.61
CA GLU A 71 5.15 -4.25 -12.77
C GLU A 71 5.26 -5.53 -13.61
N ILE A 72 5.52 -5.35 -14.89
CA ILE A 72 5.89 -6.42 -15.81
C ILE A 72 7.40 -6.31 -16.03
N SER A 73 8.14 -7.32 -15.62
CA SER A 73 9.57 -7.46 -15.88
C SER A 73 9.84 -8.63 -16.84
N ASN A 74 11.07 -8.70 -17.36
CA ASN A 74 11.51 -9.86 -18.16
C ASN A 74 11.40 -11.16 -17.34
N GLU A 75 11.79 -11.13 -16.06
CA GLU A 75 11.66 -12.26 -15.12
C GLU A 75 10.21 -12.73 -15.02
N VAL A 76 9.27 -11.81 -14.83
CA VAL A 76 7.82 -12.12 -14.78
C VAL A 76 7.34 -12.75 -16.07
N SER A 77 7.82 -12.26 -17.21
CA SER A 77 7.44 -12.80 -18.53
C SER A 77 7.90 -14.25 -18.69
N LEU A 78 9.09 -14.60 -18.19
CA LEU A 78 9.61 -15.97 -18.17
C LEU A 78 8.82 -16.87 -17.20
N ILE A 79 8.48 -16.38 -16.01
CA ILE A 79 7.62 -17.12 -15.07
C ILE A 79 6.26 -17.41 -15.73
N ARG A 80 5.64 -16.40 -16.35
CA ARG A 80 4.35 -16.55 -17.07
C ARG A 80 4.44 -17.58 -18.17
N ALA A 81 5.51 -17.59 -18.98
CA ALA A 81 5.71 -18.57 -20.04
C ALA A 81 5.70 -20.01 -19.53
N HIS A 82 6.04 -20.24 -18.26
CA HIS A 82 6.05 -21.57 -17.66
C HIS A 82 4.81 -21.93 -16.84
N ILE A 83 4.12 -20.98 -16.19
CA ILE A 83 3.03 -21.33 -15.25
C ILE A 83 1.69 -20.66 -15.53
N LYS A 84 1.62 -19.66 -16.42
CA LYS A 84 0.32 -19.03 -16.75
C LYS A 84 -0.63 -20.07 -17.34
N ASP A 85 -1.90 -19.98 -16.98
CA ASP A 85 -3.00 -20.86 -17.39
C ASP A 85 -2.89 -22.30 -16.89
N LYS A 86 -1.85 -22.65 -16.12
CA LYS A 86 -1.72 -23.96 -15.47
C LYS A 86 -2.48 -24.01 -14.16
N ILE A 87 -2.94 -25.21 -13.82
CA ILE A 87 -3.65 -25.51 -12.58
C ILE A 87 -2.66 -26.02 -11.54
N ILE A 88 -2.77 -25.51 -10.31
CA ILE A 88 -2.02 -25.99 -9.15
C ILE A 88 -2.67 -27.30 -8.67
N ASN A 89 -1.98 -28.42 -8.89
CA ASN A 89 -2.47 -29.76 -8.53
C ASN A 89 -2.14 -30.13 -7.10
N ASN A 90 -0.98 -29.69 -6.58
CA ASN A 90 -0.57 -29.94 -5.20
C ASN A 90 0.34 -28.81 -4.69
N ILE A 91 0.37 -28.67 -3.37
CA ILE A 91 1.33 -27.87 -2.62
C ILE A 91 1.85 -28.70 -1.45
N GLU A 92 3.16 -28.70 -1.25
CA GLU A 92 3.80 -29.40 -0.14
C GLU A 92 5.04 -28.66 0.36
N LEU A 93 5.36 -28.86 1.64
CA LEU A 93 6.60 -28.43 2.27
C LEU A 93 7.63 -29.56 2.14
N LEU A 94 8.83 -29.26 1.65
CA LEU A 94 9.86 -30.29 1.45
C LEU A 94 10.63 -30.55 2.75
N GLY A 95 10.31 -31.66 3.40
CA GLY A 95 10.94 -32.05 4.66
C GLY A 95 10.69 -31.03 5.77
N LYS A 96 11.64 -30.91 6.71
CA LYS A 96 11.63 -29.87 7.76
C LYS A 96 12.33 -28.58 7.35
N GLU A 97 12.39 -28.32 6.04
CA GLU A 97 13.04 -27.14 5.48
C GLU A 97 12.02 -26.10 5.00
N ARG A 98 12.47 -24.85 4.87
CA ARG A 98 11.63 -23.74 4.42
C ARG A 98 11.56 -23.68 2.89
N ILE A 99 11.13 -24.77 2.26
CA ILE A 99 11.06 -24.91 0.81
C ILE A 99 9.69 -25.43 0.42
N ILE A 100 8.92 -24.64 -0.33
CA ILE A 100 7.62 -25.04 -0.83
C ILE A 100 7.74 -25.54 -2.26
N LYS A 101 7.05 -26.63 -2.55
CA LYS A 101 6.90 -27.18 -3.90
C LYS A 101 5.45 -27.08 -4.34
N LEU A 102 5.22 -26.36 -5.43
CA LEU A 102 3.97 -26.37 -6.17
C LEU A 102 4.10 -27.35 -7.34
N THR A 103 3.09 -28.20 -7.50
CA THR A 103 3.01 -29.16 -8.61
C THR A 103 1.94 -28.73 -9.59
N PHE A 104 2.31 -28.58 -10.85
CA PHE A 104 1.40 -28.38 -11.98
C PHE A 104 1.34 -29.67 -12.82
N MET A 105 0.60 -29.66 -13.93
CA MET A 105 0.46 -30.85 -14.79
C MET A 105 1.80 -31.35 -15.38
N ASP A 106 2.68 -30.43 -15.80
CA ASP A 106 3.91 -30.72 -16.54
C ASP A 106 5.11 -29.90 -16.02
N ARG A 107 4.94 -29.23 -14.87
CA ARG A 107 5.95 -28.36 -14.26
C ARG A 107 5.93 -28.51 -12.75
N LEU A 108 7.10 -28.30 -12.15
CA LEU A 108 7.24 -28.13 -10.71
C LEU A 108 7.79 -26.73 -10.44
N MET A 109 7.36 -26.09 -9.37
CA MET A 109 7.91 -24.82 -8.90
C MET A 109 8.35 -24.97 -7.45
N TYR A 110 9.62 -24.69 -7.21
CA TYR A 110 10.25 -24.65 -5.91
C TYR A 110 10.42 -23.20 -5.46
N ILE A 111 10.05 -22.92 -4.22
CA ILE A 111 10.14 -21.60 -3.60
C ILE A 111 10.95 -21.78 -2.33
N GLU A 112 12.18 -21.29 -2.32
CA GLU A 112 13.05 -21.36 -1.15
C GLU A 112 12.86 -20.11 -0.29
N LEU A 113 12.39 -20.28 0.94
CA LEU A 113 12.27 -19.23 1.95
C LEU A 113 13.48 -19.24 2.90
N LEU A 114 14.66 -19.44 2.32
CA LEU A 114 15.96 -19.43 2.98
C LEU A 114 16.70 -18.11 2.68
N PRO A 115 17.73 -17.72 3.45
CA PRO A 115 18.53 -16.55 3.10
C PRO A 115 19.07 -16.66 1.67
N ARG A 116 18.77 -15.67 0.81
CA ARG A 116 19.05 -15.69 -0.65
C ARG A 116 18.33 -16.84 -1.40
N GLY A 117 17.19 -17.25 -0.90
CA GLY A 117 16.37 -18.29 -1.51
C GLY A 117 15.86 -17.88 -2.88
N LEU A 118 15.70 -18.87 -3.75
CA LEU A 118 15.33 -18.71 -5.15
C LEU A 118 13.92 -19.24 -5.42
N LEU A 119 13.31 -18.75 -6.49
CA LEU A 119 12.21 -19.43 -7.14
C LEU A 119 12.77 -20.17 -8.36
N VAL A 120 12.53 -21.48 -8.41
CA VAL A 120 13.04 -22.38 -9.45
C VAL A 120 11.88 -23.13 -10.08
N ILE A 121 11.79 -23.13 -11.40
CA ILE A 121 10.79 -23.88 -12.16
C ILE A 121 11.51 -25.00 -12.91
N THR A 122 11.00 -26.22 -12.78
CA THR A 122 11.55 -27.41 -13.43
C THR A 122 10.51 -28.13 -14.28
N ASP A 123 10.97 -29.07 -15.11
CA ASP A 123 10.12 -30.15 -15.62
C ASP A 123 9.80 -31.18 -14.52
N LEU A 124 9.07 -32.24 -14.88
CA LEU A 124 8.72 -33.32 -13.95
C LEU A 124 9.93 -34.19 -13.54
N ASN A 125 11.03 -34.13 -14.28
CA ASN A 125 12.30 -34.82 -13.98
C ASN A 125 13.28 -33.94 -13.19
N ASN A 126 12.79 -32.83 -12.61
CA ASN A 126 13.56 -31.82 -11.89
C ASN A 126 14.62 -31.08 -12.72
N ARG A 127 14.60 -31.14 -14.06
CA ARG A 127 15.51 -30.31 -14.86
C ARG A 127 15.06 -28.85 -14.82
N ILE A 128 15.96 -27.96 -14.45
CA ILE A 128 15.71 -26.54 -14.30
C ILE A 128 15.39 -25.93 -15.66
N LEU A 129 14.21 -25.32 -15.76
CA LEU A 129 13.78 -24.54 -16.92
C LEU A 129 14.02 -23.05 -16.67
N PHE A 130 13.77 -22.60 -15.45
CA PHE A 130 13.93 -21.21 -15.04
C PHE A 130 14.34 -21.11 -13.58
N ALA A 131 15.15 -20.10 -13.24
CA ALA A 131 15.40 -19.70 -11.86
C ALA A 131 15.50 -18.17 -11.78
N THR A 132 15.12 -17.59 -10.64
CA THR A 132 15.24 -16.15 -10.42
C THR A 132 16.68 -15.65 -10.39
N GLU A 133 17.63 -16.54 -10.10
CA GLU A 133 19.07 -16.29 -10.22
C GLU A 133 19.74 -17.58 -10.67
N TYR A 134 20.66 -17.50 -11.63
CA TYR A 134 21.50 -18.63 -12.03
C TYR A 134 22.86 -18.52 -11.35
N LYS A 135 23.25 -19.56 -10.62
CA LYS A 135 24.44 -19.54 -9.77
C LYS A 135 24.98 -20.92 -9.45
N GLU A 136 26.27 -21.00 -9.28
CA GLU A 136 26.95 -22.17 -8.70
C GLU A 136 27.21 -21.91 -7.22
N PHE A 137 26.69 -22.80 -6.38
CA PHE A 137 26.94 -22.86 -4.95
C PHE A 137 27.98 -23.94 -4.67
N LYS A 138 28.52 -23.96 -3.45
CA LYS A 138 29.48 -24.99 -3.01
C LYS A 138 28.92 -26.41 -3.19
N ASP A 139 27.65 -26.61 -2.85
CA ASP A 139 27.02 -27.94 -2.76
C ASP A 139 26.02 -28.22 -3.89
N ARG A 140 25.72 -27.25 -4.76
CA ARG A 140 24.72 -27.40 -5.84
C ARG A 140 24.90 -26.39 -6.98
N VAL A 141 24.33 -26.69 -8.14
CA VAL A 141 24.34 -25.82 -9.32
C VAL A 141 22.92 -25.47 -9.73
N ILE A 142 22.63 -24.18 -9.88
CA ILE A 142 21.35 -23.66 -10.38
C ILE A 142 21.60 -23.04 -11.75
N LYS A 143 21.42 -23.84 -12.80
CA LYS A 143 21.57 -23.46 -14.22
C LYS A 143 20.52 -24.18 -15.08
N PRO A 144 20.15 -23.65 -16.26
CA PRO A 144 19.22 -24.33 -17.16
C PRO A 144 19.65 -25.77 -17.49
N ASN A 145 18.68 -26.68 -17.59
CA ASN A 145 18.82 -28.11 -17.88
C ASN A 145 19.58 -28.97 -16.86
N VAL A 146 20.06 -28.37 -15.76
CA VAL A 146 20.64 -29.10 -14.62
C VAL A 146 19.51 -29.64 -13.72
N ILE A 147 19.71 -30.80 -13.09
CA ILE A 147 18.74 -31.32 -12.11
C ILE A 147 18.76 -30.43 -10.86
N TYR A 148 17.60 -29.89 -10.50
CA TYR A 148 17.43 -29.12 -9.29
C TYR A 148 17.65 -29.99 -8.06
N THR A 149 18.51 -29.51 -7.17
CA THR A 149 18.69 -30.05 -5.83
C THR A 149 18.44 -28.95 -4.79
N PRO A 150 17.60 -29.22 -3.78
CA PRO A 150 17.45 -28.28 -2.66
C PRO A 150 18.78 -28.12 -1.92
N PRO A 151 18.98 -27.03 -1.17
CA PRO A 151 20.15 -26.91 -0.30
C PRO A 151 20.20 -28.09 0.68
N PRO A 152 21.39 -28.62 0.99
CA PRO A 152 21.50 -29.67 1.99
C PRO A 152 21.04 -29.14 3.36
N PRO A 153 20.35 -29.97 4.17
CA PRO A 153 20.04 -29.61 5.54
C PRO A 153 21.34 -29.41 6.33
N PRO A 154 21.34 -28.55 7.37
CA PRO A 154 22.50 -28.41 8.24
C PRO A 154 22.85 -29.77 8.88
N PRO A 155 24.14 -30.07 9.08
CA PRO A 155 24.54 -31.33 9.71
C PRO A 155 23.95 -31.42 11.13
N PRO A 156 23.63 -32.64 11.61
CA PRO A 156 23.23 -32.86 13.00
C PRO A 156 24.32 -32.34 13.94
N LEU A 157 23.89 -31.76 15.07
CA LEU A 157 24.83 -31.29 16.09
C LEU A 157 25.43 -32.48 16.83
N THR A 158 26.73 -32.43 17.11
CA THR A 158 27.37 -33.41 18.00
C THR A 158 27.01 -33.15 19.45
N ASP A 159 27.17 -34.16 20.30
CA ASP A 159 26.94 -34.04 21.75
C ASP A 159 27.76 -32.89 22.38
N GLU A 160 29.02 -32.74 21.96
CA GLU A 160 29.91 -31.67 22.40
C GLU A 160 29.43 -30.28 21.96
N GLU A 161 28.88 -30.17 20.75
CA GLU A 161 28.32 -28.92 20.23
C GLU A 161 27.04 -28.52 20.98
N ILE A 162 26.19 -29.50 21.30
CA ILE A 162 24.97 -29.27 22.09
C ILE A 162 25.36 -28.72 23.47
N ASP A 163 26.31 -29.34 24.17
CA ASP A 163 26.75 -28.89 25.50
C ASP A 163 27.35 -27.48 25.45
N LYS A 164 28.11 -27.17 24.39
CA LYS A 164 28.66 -25.82 24.15
C LYS A 164 27.58 -24.78 23.87
N LEU A 165 26.54 -25.14 23.11
CA LEU A 165 25.42 -24.24 22.80
C LEU A 165 24.52 -24.02 24.02
N LEU A 166 24.31 -25.06 24.85
CA LEU A 166 23.58 -24.97 26.12
C LEU A 166 24.28 -23.99 27.08
N LYS A 167 25.60 -24.10 27.25
CA LYS A 167 26.39 -23.15 28.07
C LYS A 167 26.29 -21.70 27.58
N LYS A 168 26.07 -21.49 26.28
CA LYS A 168 25.86 -20.18 25.66
C LYS A 168 24.40 -19.73 25.64
N GLY A 169 23.45 -20.56 26.11
CA GLY A 169 22.02 -20.28 26.08
C GLY A 169 21.40 -20.26 24.67
N ASN A 170 22.05 -20.85 23.66
CA ASN A 170 21.59 -20.79 22.26
C ASN A 170 20.64 -21.95 21.93
N LEU A 171 19.46 -21.94 22.56
CA LEU A 171 18.45 -22.99 22.41
C LEU A 171 17.85 -23.05 21.00
N SER A 172 17.75 -21.91 20.31
CA SER A 172 17.20 -21.85 18.95
C SER A 172 17.94 -22.75 17.97
N ARG A 173 19.28 -22.80 18.02
CA ARG A 173 20.08 -23.66 17.15
C ARG A 173 19.91 -25.15 17.48
N ILE A 174 19.76 -25.48 18.76
CA ILE A 174 19.61 -26.87 19.23
C ILE A 174 18.23 -27.41 18.85
N LEU A 175 17.18 -26.65 19.15
CA LEU A 175 15.80 -27.05 18.95
C LEU A 175 15.29 -26.86 17.51
N GLY A 176 16.05 -26.16 16.67
CA GLY A 176 15.70 -25.95 15.27
C GLY A 176 14.51 -25.01 15.06
N VAL A 177 14.12 -24.24 16.08
CA VAL A 177 13.00 -23.30 16.02
C VAL A 177 13.45 -21.88 16.38
N PRO A 178 12.79 -20.84 15.86
CA PRO A 178 13.08 -19.46 16.23
C PRO A 178 12.98 -19.20 17.75
N GLN A 179 13.78 -18.27 18.27
CA GLN A 179 13.79 -17.90 19.69
C GLN A 179 12.42 -17.47 20.23
N GLU A 180 11.63 -16.78 19.40
CA GLU A 180 10.24 -16.38 19.72
C GLU A 180 9.32 -17.57 20.04
N ILE A 181 9.53 -18.74 19.43
CA ILE A 181 8.75 -19.96 19.71
C ILE A 181 9.15 -20.54 21.07
N ILE A 182 10.45 -20.49 21.40
CA ILE A 182 10.98 -20.95 22.69
C ILE A 182 10.43 -20.09 23.83
N GLU A 183 10.45 -18.76 23.64
CA GLU A 183 9.85 -17.79 24.58
C GLU A 183 8.34 -18.03 24.74
N ALA A 184 7.61 -18.23 23.63
CA ALA A 184 6.17 -18.44 23.68
C ALA A 184 5.72 -19.75 24.34
N LEU A 185 6.52 -20.81 24.22
CA LEU A 185 6.27 -22.08 24.90
C LEU A 185 6.77 -22.11 26.35
N GLY A 186 7.38 -21.03 26.84
CA GLY A 186 7.99 -20.98 28.17
C GLY A 186 9.06 -22.06 28.36
N ILE A 187 9.85 -22.34 27.31
CA ILE A 187 10.91 -23.34 27.37
C ILE A 187 12.16 -22.71 27.99
N SER A 188 12.59 -23.28 29.11
CA SER A 188 13.90 -23.05 29.71
C SER A 188 14.60 -24.40 29.84
N VAL A 189 15.89 -24.46 29.47
CA VAL A 189 16.68 -25.70 29.46
C VAL A 189 18.03 -25.44 30.11
N LEU A 190 18.28 -26.11 31.23
CA LEU A 190 19.51 -26.06 32.02
C LEU A 190 20.33 -27.35 31.93
N ASN A 191 19.70 -28.46 31.51
CA ASN A 191 20.32 -29.78 31.40
C ASN A 191 19.74 -30.59 30.22
N ARG A 192 20.34 -31.74 29.91
CA ARG A 192 19.90 -32.63 28.81
C ARG A 192 18.48 -33.17 28.98
N GLN A 193 18.04 -33.46 30.20
CA GLN A 193 16.71 -34.03 30.43
C GLN A 193 15.60 -32.99 30.15
N GLU A 194 15.86 -31.72 30.44
CA GLU A 194 15.00 -30.61 30.06
C GLU A 194 14.99 -30.38 28.54
N LEU A 195 16.08 -30.73 27.84
CA LEU A 195 16.16 -30.65 26.39
C LEU A 195 15.21 -31.63 25.72
N ASP A 196 15.13 -32.88 26.20
CA ASP A 196 14.20 -33.88 25.68
C ASP A 196 12.74 -33.43 25.86
N ASN A 197 12.42 -32.86 27.03
CA ASN A 197 11.10 -32.26 27.30
C ASN A 197 10.80 -31.07 26.36
N ALA A 198 11.80 -30.23 26.07
CA ALA A 198 11.65 -29.13 25.13
C ALA A 198 11.39 -29.61 23.70
N VAL A 199 12.11 -30.65 23.25
CA VAL A 199 11.88 -31.30 21.95
C VAL A 199 10.47 -31.88 21.86
N LEU A 200 9.99 -32.54 22.93
CA LEU A 200 8.61 -33.06 22.98
C LEU A 200 7.56 -31.95 22.89
N LYS A 201 7.76 -30.81 23.57
CA LYS A 201 6.87 -29.65 23.46
C LYS A 201 6.79 -29.11 22.03
N ILE A 202 7.91 -29.05 21.32
CA ILE A 202 7.95 -28.61 19.91
C ILE A 202 7.26 -29.61 18.99
N LYS A 203 7.52 -30.91 19.15
CA LYS A 203 6.83 -31.95 18.36
C LYS A 203 5.32 -31.89 18.57
N LYS A 204 4.88 -31.72 19.82
CA LYS A 204 3.46 -31.56 20.12
C LYS A 204 2.86 -30.34 19.40
N LEU A 205 3.58 -29.22 19.39
CA LEU A 205 3.15 -28.04 18.64
C LEU A 205 3.06 -28.32 17.13
N GLU A 206 4.05 -28.98 16.53
CA GLU A 206 3.99 -29.38 15.12
C GLU A 206 2.73 -30.21 14.83
N GLU A 207 2.44 -31.21 15.66
CA GLU A 207 1.25 -32.06 15.54
C GLU A 207 -0.06 -31.27 15.70
N ASP A 208 -0.11 -30.33 16.65
CA ASP A 208 -1.27 -29.47 16.88
C ASP A 208 -1.50 -28.56 15.66
N ILE A 209 -0.43 -28.01 15.08
CA ILE A 209 -0.49 -27.21 13.84
C ILE A 209 -0.97 -28.06 12.67
N GLU A 210 -0.47 -29.29 12.48
CA GLU A 210 -0.90 -30.21 11.41
C GLU A 210 -2.39 -30.57 11.52
N LYS A 211 -2.91 -30.67 12.74
CA LYS A 211 -4.35 -30.90 13.01
C LYS A 211 -5.21 -29.64 12.86
N GLY A 212 -4.61 -28.47 12.61
CA GLY A 212 -5.31 -27.19 12.51
C GLY A 212 -5.66 -26.56 13.87
N ASN A 213 -5.11 -27.08 14.97
CA ASN A 213 -5.40 -26.68 16.34
C ASN A 213 -4.34 -25.72 16.87
N PHE A 214 -4.29 -24.51 16.33
CA PHE A 214 -3.29 -23.51 16.72
C PHE A 214 -3.87 -22.09 16.72
N ASN A 215 -3.18 -21.19 17.43
CA ASN A 215 -3.55 -19.78 17.54
C ASN A 215 -3.00 -18.96 16.37
N LYS A 216 -3.76 -17.96 15.93
CA LYS A 216 -3.40 -17.10 14.79
C LYS A 216 -2.95 -15.73 15.28
N CYS A 217 -1.81 -15.74 15.96
CA CYS A 217 -1.38 -14.62 16.76
C CYS A 217 -0.55 -13.61 15.95
N LEU A 218 -1.00 -12.36 15.93
CA LEU A 218 -0.26 -11.21 15.41
C LEU A 218 0.20 -10.31 16.56
N ILE A 219 1.49 -9.99 16.61
CA ILE A 219 2.05 -8.92 17.45
C ILE A 219 2.49 -7.80 16.50
N PRO A 220 1.72 -6.69 16.39
CA PRO A 220 1.98 -5.65 15.42
C PRO A 220 3.42 -5.14 15.44
N ASN A 221 4.00 -4.98 14.25
CA ASN A 221 5.39 -4.50 14.02
C ASN A 221 6.51 -5.38 14.61
N LEU A 222 6.18 -6.51 15.23
CA LEU A 222 7.17 -7.40 15.84
C LEU A 222 7.18 -8.78 15.18
N THR A 223 6.09 -9.55 15.26
CA THR A 223 6.08 -10.94 14.79
C THR A 223 4.67 -11.48 14.56
N VAL A 224 4.60 -12.62 13.87
CA VAL A 224 3.41 -13.47 13.70
C VAL A 224 3.80 -14.90 14.03
N ILE A 225 3.02 -15.55 14.90
CA ILE A 225 3.37 -16.87 15.45
C ILE A 225 2.12 -17.76 15.51
N PRO A 226 2.23 -19.07 15.23
CA PRO A 226 1.10 -20.00 15.29
C PRO A 226 0.82 -20.47 16.73
N LEU A 227 0.91 -19.55 17.69
CA LEU A 227 0.90 -19.80 19.13
C LEU A 227 0.35 -18.59 19.89
N LYS A 228 -0.29 -18.82 21.02
CA LYS A 228 -0.69 -17.72 21.90
C LYS A 228 0.53 -17.14 22.61
N PHE A 229 0.60 -15.81 22.68
CA PHE A 229 1.61 -15.08 23.45
C PHE A 229 1.01 -13.84 24.12
N ASN A 230 1.77 -13.17 24.97
CA ASN A 230 1.34 -11.91 25.57
C ASN A 230 1.21 -10.82 24.50
N ASP A 231 0.23 -9.92 24.66
CA ASP A 231 -0.05 -8.79 23.75
C ASP A 231 -0.41 -9.19 22.30
N CYS A 232 -0.79 -10.45 22.15
CA CYS A 232 -1.23 -11.09 20.94
C CYS A 232 -2.63 -10.64 20.50
N ILE A 233 -2.75 -10.20 19.24
CA ILE A 233 -4.04 -10.01 18.57
C ILE A 233 -4.35 -11.30 17.79
N GLU A 234 -5.32 -12.06 18.26
CA GLU A 234 -5.83 -13.23 17.54
C GLU A 234 -6.59 -12.78 16.28
N LYS A 235 -6.24 -13.36 15.13
CA LYS A 235 -6.90 -13.11 13.84
C LYS A 235 -7.82 -14.26 13.47
N ASP A 236 -8.75 -14.00 12.55
CA ASP A 236 -9.70 -15.00 12.04
C ASP A 236 -8.98 -16.19 11.37
N SER A 237 -7.89 -15.90 10.68
CA SER A 237 -7.05 -16.88 9.98
C SER A 237 -5.57 -16.54 10.12
N TYR A 238 -4.72 -17.55 10.00
CA TYR A 238 -3.27 -17.37 10.08
C TYR A 238 -2.75 -16.66 8.83
N ASN A 239 -3.40 -16.90 7.69
CA ASN A 239 -3.18 -16.12 6.49
C ASN A 239 -3.43 -14.62 6.73
N ASP A 240 -4.50 -14.23 7.43
CA ASP A 240 -4.79 -12.81 7.71
C ASP A 240 -3.73 -12.19 8.63
N ALA A 241 -3.23 -12.94 9.62
CA ALA A 241 -2.13 -12.48 10.47
C ALA A 241 -0.84 -12.26 9.67
N LEU A 242 -0.49 -13.20 8.78
CA LEU A 242 0.66 -13.09 7.87
C LEU A 242 0.50 -11.90 6.92
N ASP A 243 -0.64 -11.78 6.25
CA ASP A 243 -0.90 -10.73 5.26
C ASP A 243 -0.82 -9.33 5.86
N GLU A 244 -1.38 -9.13 7.06
CA GLU A 244 -1.31 -7.85 7.78
C GLU A 244 0.13 -7.54 8.22
N PHE A 245 0.85 -8.50 8.83
CA PHE A 245 2.23 -8.32 9.27
C PHE A 245 3.14 -7.91 8.10
N PHE A 246 3.14 -8.73 7.06
CA PHE A 246 4.02 -8.57 5.92
C PHE A 246 3.64 -7.37 5.04
N THR A 247 2.37 -6.98 4.98
CA THR A 247 1.95 -5.72 4.34
C THR A 247 2.49 -4.50 5.08
N ASN A 248 2.48 -4.51 6.41
CA ASN A 248 3.02 -3.41 7.20
C ASN A 248 4.55 -3.30 7.08
N GLU A 249 5.25 -4.44 7.03
CA GLU A 249 6.68 -4.47 6.73
C GLU A 249 6.99 -3.90 5.33
N GLU A 250 6.19 -4.28 4.34
CA GLU A 250 6.32 -3.76 2.98
C GLU A 250 6.10 -2.25 2.92
N LYS A 251 5.09 -1.72 3.64
CA LYS A 251 4.87 -0.27 3.79
C LYS A 251 6.10 0.43 4.36
N ALA A 252 6.71 -0.14 5.39
CA ALA A 252 7.91 0.44 6.01
C ALA A 252 9.12 0.42 5.05
N ILE A 253 9.30 -0.65 4.27
CA ILE A 253 10.38 -0.76 3.28
C ILE A 253 10.19 0.25 2.15
N ILE A 254 9.01 0.27 1.52
CA ILE A 254 8.71 1.18 0.40
C ILE A 254 8.87 2.63 0.84
N LYS A 255 8.39 2.96 2.05
CA LYS A 255 8.61 4.27 2.66
C LYS A 255 10.11 4.55 2.80
N SER A 256 10.89 3.64 3.38
CA SER A 256 12.32 3.85 3.60
C SER A 256 13.17 3.97 2.32
N GLU A 257 12.88 3.22 1.26
CA GLU A 257 13.65 3.27 0.01
C GLU A 257 13.34 4.51 -0.82
N THR A 258 12.06 4.92 -0.84
CA THR A 258 11.59 6.09 -1.59
C THR A 258 11.95 7.38 -0.86
N ASP A 259 11.84 7.39 0.46
CA ASP A 259 12.16 8.56 1.30
C ASP A 259 13.66 8.81 1.34
N LYS A 260 14.52 7.78 1.31
CA LYS A 260 15.99 7.99 1.44
C LYS A 260 16.55 9.03 0.47
N LYS A 261 16.19 8.97 -0.82
CA LYS A 261 16.70 9.94 -1.81
C LYS A 261 16.14 11.35 -1.57
N LEU A 262 14.83 11.46 -1.32
CA LEU A 262 14.16 12.75 -1.11
C LEU A 262 14.55 13.38 0.24
N GLU A 263 14.71 12.58 1.28
CA GLU A 263 15.17 13.00 2.61
C GLU A 263 16.65 13.36 2.60
N GLU A 264 17.50 12.66 1.84
CA GLU A 264 18.88 13.09 1.61
C GLU A 264 18.95 14.43 0.89
N GLU A 265 18.11 14.64 -0.13
CA GLU A 265 18.00 15.92 -0.83
C GLU A 265 17.49 17.02 0.10
N LYS A 266 16.45 16.75 0.89
CA LYS A 266 15.90 17.65 1.90
C LYS A 266 16.95 18.02 2.93
N LYS A 267 17.68 17.04 3.47
CA LYS A 267 18.74 17.26 4.45
C LYS A 267 19.86 18.14 3.90
N LYS A 268 20.26 17.93 2.65
CA LYS A 268 21.23 18.81 1.98
C LYS A 268 20.70 20.23 1.86
N LEU A 269 19.45 20.39 1.42
CA LEU A 269 18.82 21.69 1.22
C LEU A 269 18.66 22.46 2.54
N VAL A 270 18.22 21.79 3.62
CA VAL A 270 18.11 22.37 4.97
C VAL A 270 19.46 22.85 5.45
N LYS A 271 20.52 22.05 5.29
CA LYS A 271 21.88 22.45 5.67
C LYS A 271 22.34 23.70 4.91
N THR A 272 22.10 23.77 3.60
CA THR A 272 22.44 24.95 2.79
C THR A 272 21.64 26.19 3.20
N ILE A 273 20.37 26.03 3.58
CA ILE A 273 19.54 27.12 4.11
C ILE A 273 20.13 27.65 5.41
N GLU A 274 20.49 26.76 6.35
CA GLU A 274 21.12 27.14 7.63
C GLU A 274 22.45 27.89 7.41
N GLU A 275 23.27 27.45 6.46
CA GLU A 275 24.52 28.13 6.08
C GLU A 275 24.26 29.56 5.58
N ILE A 276 23.29 29.75 4.68
CA ILE A 276 22.94 31.07 4.13
C ILE A 276 22.29 31.98 5.19
N GLU A 277 21.47 31.44 6.09
CA GLU A 277 20.90 32.21 7.21
C GLU A 277 21.99 32.77 8.13
N ASN A 278 23.03 31.97 8.42
CA ASN A 278 24.19 32.42 9.18
C ASN A 278 25.03 33.48 8.44
N GLU A 279 25.17 33.35 7.11
CA GLU A 279 25.84 34.36 6.28
C GLU A 279 25.08 35.69 6.29
N ILE A 280 23.75 35.66 6.14
CA ILE A 280 22.87 36.84 6.20
C ILE A 280 23.04 37.58 7.52
N GLU A 281 23.04 36.84 8.64
CA GLU A 281 23.23 37.44 9.98
C GLU A 281 24.62 38.08 10.11
N THR A 282 25.64 37.47 9.51
CA THR A 282 27.01 38.00 9.49
C THR A 282 27.09 39.27 8.65
N TYR A 283 26.50 39.29 7.45
CA TYR A 283 26.44 40.49 6.59
C TYR A 283 25.67 41.62 7.27
N LYS A 284 24.60 41.30 8.00
CA LYS A 284 23.84 42.29 8.77
C LYS A 284 24.69 42.91 9.88
N LYS A 285 25.43 42.11 10.63
CA LYS A 285 26.36 42.61 11.67
C LYS A 285 27.44 43.52 11.10
N GLU A 286 28.05 43.15 9.98
CA GLU A 286 29.05 44.01 9.33
C GLU A 286 28.44 45.27 8.71
N GLU A 287 27.23 45.19 8.12
CA GLU A 287 26.46 46.35 7.65
C GLU A 287 26.24 47.36 8.80
N ASP A 288 25.70 46.90 9.93
CA ASP A 288 25.39 47.73 11.10
C ASP A 288 26.66 48.32 11.71
N LYS A 289 27.71 47.52 11.86
CA LYS A 289 29.02 47.95 12.37
C LYS A 289 29.62 49.07 11.53
N HIS A 290 29.69 48.91 10.22
CA HIS A 290 30.29 49.92 9.34
C HIS A 290 29.44 51.18 9.25
N ARG A 291 28.10 51.05 9.30
CA ARG A 291 27.19 52.20 9.36
C ARG A 291 27.34 52.97 10.68
N ASN A 292 27.49 52.28 11.79
CA ASN A 292 27.73 52.89 13.11
C ASN A 292 29.08 53.62 13.14
N ILE A 293 30.15 52.99 12.62
CA ILE A 293 31.46 53.64 12.47
C ILE A 293 31.34 54.95 11.69
N ALA A 294 30.66 54.94 10.53
CA ALA A 294 30.47 56.14 9.73
C ALA A 294 29.72 57.26 10.49
N ASN A 295 28.67 56.90 11.23
CA ASN A 295 27.90 57.84 12.06
C ASN A 295 28.73 58.41 13.20
N ILE A 296 29.52 57.59 13.89
CA ILE A 296 30.41 58.02 14.98
C ILE A 296 31.46 59.01 14.47
N LEU A 297 32.04 58.76 13.29
CA LEU A 297 33.00 59.67 12.67
C LEU A 297 32.39 61.05 12.38
N ILE A 298 31.15 61.09 11.89
CA ILE A 298 30.43 62.33 11.63
C ILE A 298 30.06 63.05 12.94
N ALA A 299 29.57 62.31 13.93
CA ALA A 299 29.19 62.87 15.24
C ALA A 299 30.38 63.47 16.00
N ASN A 300 31.58 62.92 15.82
CA ASN A 300 32.82 63.36 16.47
C ASN A 300 33.70 64.26 15.59
N TYR A 301 33.13 64.92 14.59
CA TYR A 301 33.84 65.62 13.51
C TYR A 301 35.09 66.39 13.96
N GLN A 302 34.95 67.29 14.94
CA GLN A 302 36.05 68.16 15.38
C GLN A 302 37.23 67.39 15.98
N ASN A 303 36.94 66.34 16.77
CA ASN A 303 37.97 65.50 17.36
C ASN A 303 38.74 64.71 16.29
N ILE A 304 38.03 64.22 15.28
CA ILE A 304 38.61 63.46 14.17
C ILE A 304 39.44 64.35 13.25
N GLU A 305 38.96 65.56 12.95
CA GLU A 305 39.69 66.54 12.14
C GLU A 305 41.03 66.90 12.78
N ASN A 306 41.05 67.07 14.10
CA ASN A 306 42.27 67.30 14.86
C ASN A 306 43.25 66.10 14.78
N GLU A 307 42.77 64.87 14.91
CA GLU A 307 43.61 63.67 14.81
C GLU A 307 44.15 63.43 13.39
N ILE A 308 43.37 63.75 12.36
CA ILE A 308 43.79 63.73 10.96
C ILE A 308 44.92 64.75 10.74
N ASN A 309 44.73 66.00 11.19
CA ASN A 309 45.71 67.08 11.02
C ASN A 309 47.05 66.80 11.71
N LYS A 310 47.04 66.15 12.88
CA LYS A 310 48.26 65.74 13.59
C LYS A 310 49.06 64.66 12.86
N ASN A 311 48.44 63.91 11.95
CA ASN A 311 49.04 62.76 11.29
C ASN A 311 49.14 62.93 9.76
N LEU A 312 49.08 64.17 9.26
CA LEU A 312 49.28 64.51 7.85
C LEU A 312 50.63 63.96 7.36
N GLY A 313 50.59 62.99 6.43
CA GLY A 313 51.77 62.32 5.88
C GLY A 313 51.81 60.80 6.08
N LYS A 314 51.01 60.26 7.02
CA LYS A 314 50.82 58.80 7.15
C LYS A 314 49.81 58.28 6.12
N ASN A 315 49.92 57.00 5.75
CA ASN A 315 48.98 56.34 4.85
C ASN A 315 47.69 55.92 5.57
N THR A 316 47.79 55.50 6.83
CA THR A 316 46.65 55.08 7.66
C THR A 316 46.92 55.44 9.12
N ILE A 317 45.88 55.82 9.86
CA ILE A 317 45.91 55.93 11.33
C ILE A 317 44.80 55.08 11.93
N LYS A 318 45.05 54.50 13.10
CA LYS A 318 44.06 53.79 13.89
C LYS A 318 43.67 54.65 15.07
N ILE A 319 42.38 54.89 15.22
CA ILE A 319 41.83 55.60 16.38
C ILE A 319 40.85 54.68 17.11
N LYS A 320 40.86 54.76 18.43
CA LYS A 320 39.88 54.06 19.26
C LYS A 320 38.77 55.04 19.61
N LEU A 321 37.56 54.76 19.16
CA LEU A 321 36.37 55.54 19.44
C LEU A 321 35.27 54.61 19.94
N ASP A 322 34.73 54.94 21.11
CA ASP A 322 33.84 54.08 21.86
C ASP A 322 34.43 52.66 21.99
N GLU A 323 33.75 51.67 21.43
CA GLU A 323 34.15 50.27 21.40
C GLU A 323 34.89 49.84 20.11
N TYR A 324 35.00 50.74 19.13
CA TYR A 324 35.56 50.44 17.81
C TYR A 324 37.01 50.91 17.65
N GLU A 325 37.83 50.09 17.01
CA GLU A 325 39.10 50.52 16.42
C GLU A 325 38.85 50.86 14.95
N ILE A 326 39.03 52.14 14.59
CA ILE A 326 38.64 52.70 13.30
C ILE A 326 39.90 53.13 12.55
N GLU A 327 40.01 52.69 11.29
CA GLU A 327 41.10 53.04 10.39
C GLU A 327 40.71 54.26 9.54
N LEU A 328 41.52 55.31 9.60
CA LEU A 328 41.32 56.53 8.83
C LEU A 328 42.50 56.79 7.91
N ASP A 329 42.20 57.39 6.77
CA ASP A 329 43.18 57.93 5.83
C ASP A 329 43.34 59.44 6.12
N PRO A 330 44.48 59.88 6.69
CA PRO A 330 44.70 61.29 7.02
C PRO A 330 44.77 62.21 5.80
N LYS A 331 44.85 61.66 4.58
CA LYS A 331 44.85 62.45 3.33
C LYS A 331 43.43 62.81 2.90
N LEU A 332 42.41 62.28 3.56
CA LEU A 332 41.00 62.50 3.25
C LEU A 332 40.32 63.27 4.38
N SER A 333 39.26 64.02 4.03
CA SER A 333 38.42 64.68 5.03
C SER A 333 37.66 63.67 5.88
N VAL A 334 37.17 64.10 7.05
CA VAL A 334 36.31 63.28 7.93
C VAL A 334 35.12 62.72 7.16
N TYR A 335 34.46 63.55 6.34
CA TYR A 335 33.34 63.11 5.50
C TYR A 335 33.74 62.07 4.45
N LYS A 336 34.90 62.20 3.82
CA LYS A 336 35.39 61.21 2.84
C LYS A 336 35.76 59.89 3.53
N ASN A 337 36.34 59.92 4.72
CA ASN A 337 36.58 58.73 5.52
C ASN A 337 35.26 58.06 5.97
N ALA A 338 34.29 58.84 6.45
CA ALA A 338 32.95 58.33 6.77
C ALA A 338 32.24 57.73 5.54
N SER A 339 32.39 58.37 4.36
CA SER A 339 31.86 57.86 3.09
C SER A 339 32.40 56.47 2.76
N LYS A 340 33.71 56.21 2.96
CA LYS A 340 34.28 54.85 2.75
C LYS A 340 33.55 53.79 3.60
N TYR A 341 33.23 54.11 4.85
CA TYR A 341 32.52 53.19 5.73
C TYR A 341 31.04 53.03 5.35
N PHE A 342 30.38 54.09 4.87
CA PHE A 342 29.04 53.97 4.27
C PHE A 342 29.04 53.12 2.99
N ASP A 343 30.08 53.22 2.16
CA ASP A 343 30.23 52.41 0.95
C ASP A 343 30.42 50.93 1.30
N ILE A 344 31.26 50.62 2.30
CA ILE A 344 31.41 49.24 2.81
C ILE A 344 30.07 48.72 3.37
N ALA A 345 29.36 49.52 4.16
CA ALA A 345 28.04 49.13 4.66
C ALA A 345 27.05 48.86 3.52
N LYS A 346 27.09 49.66 2.46
CA LYS A 346 26.27 49.44 1.25
C LYS A 346 26.64 48.15 0.52
N GLU A 347 27.92 47.81 0.41
CA GLU A 347 28.36 46.53 -0.17
C GLU A 347 27.83 45.33 0.63
N TYR A 348 27.89 45.38 1.96
CA TYR A 348 27.33 44.33 2.81
C TYR A 348 25.80 44.25 2.70
N ALA A 349 25.11 45.40 2.58
CA ALA A 349 23.67 45.42 2.32
C ALA A 349 23.31 44.76 0.98
N GLU A 350 24.09 44.98 -0.08
CA GLU A 350 23.90 44.32 -1.37
C GLU A 350 24.17 42.81 -1.31
N LYS A 351 25.22 42.38 -0.61
CA LYS A 351 25.52 40.95 -0.36
C LYS A 351 24.38 40.29 0.42
N ARG A 352 23.92 40.93 1.49
CA ARG A 352 22.77 40.47 2.29
C ARG A 352 21.52 40.30 1.43
N LYS A 353 21.18 41.31 0.60
CA LYS A 353 20.02 41.24 -0.28
C LYS A 353 20.09 40.05 -1.25
N LYS A 354 21.24 39.80 -1.88
CA LYS A 354 21.42 38.63 -2.77
C LYS A 354 21.30 37.30 -2.03
N ALA A 355 21.83 37.22 -0.81
CA ALA A 355 21.69 36.05 0.03
C ALA A 355 20.23 35.81 0.45
N GLU A 356 19.47 36.87 0.77
CA GLU A 356 18.03 36.80 1.06
C GLU A 356 17.21 36.34 -0.15
N GLU A 357 17.50 36.81 -1.36
CA GLU A 357 16.87 36.32 -2.60
C GLU A 357 17.14 34.83 -2.82
N THR A 358 18.38 34.39 -2.60
CA THR A 358 18.78 32.98 -2.68
C THR A 358 18.05 32.14 -1.63
N LEU A 359 17.98 32.62 -0.39
CA LEU A 359 17.27 31.98 0.72
C LEU A 359 15.79 31.77 0.39
N ASN A 360 15.13 32.78 -0.18
CA ASN A 360 13.72 32.68 -0.58
C ASN A 360 13.50 31.58 -1.63
N ASN A 361 14.36 31.51 -2.65
CA ASN A 361 14.30 30.47 -3.68
C ASN A 361 14.52 29.06 -3.08
N LEU A 362 15.46 28.91 -2.14
CA LEU A 362 15.71 27.63 -1.47
C LEU A 362 14.54 27.23 -0.56
N LYS A 363 13.95 28.17 0.18
CA LYS A 363 12.76 27.92 1.00
C LYS A 363 11.55 27.51 0.16
N GLN A 364 11.38 28.07 -1.04
CA GLN A 364 10.34 27.62 -1.99
C GLN A 364 10.59 26.19 -2.46
N LYS A 365 11.82 25.85 -2.86
CA LYS A 365 12.19 24.47 -3.24
C LYS A 365 11.96 23.48 -2.10
N LEU A 366 12.28 23.85 -0.86
CA LEU A 366 12.06 23.02 0.31
C LEU A 366 10.56 22.71 0.49
N LYS A 367 9.71 23.74 0.37
CA LYS A 367 8.26 23.59 0.46
C LYS A 367 7.69 22.69 -0.65
N GLU A 368 8.22 22.79 -1.87
CA GLU A 368 7.85 21.89 -2.98
C GLU A 368 8.28 20.45 -2.71
N LEU A 369 9.49 20.25 -2.20
CA LEU A 369 10.01 18.93 -1.84
C LEU A 369 9.19 18.29 -0.72
N ASP A 370 8.87 19.03 0.34
CA ASP A 370 7.98 18.58 1.42
C ASP A 370 6.61 18.18 0.88
N LYS A 371 6.06 18.98 -0.05
CA LYS A 371 4.80 18.66 -0.70
C LYS A 371 4.88 17.34 -1.46
N GLN A 372 5.97 17.08 -2.18
CA GLN A 372 6.19 15.83 -2.93
C GLN A 372 6.34 14.61 -2.00
N ILE A 373 7.07 14.74 -0.89
CA ILE A 373 7.23 13.68 0.12
C ILE A 373 5.88 13.31 0.73
N GLU A 374 5.10 14.33 1.14
CA GLU A 374 3.75 14.12 1.68
C GLU A 374 2.81 13.51 0.64
N GLU A 375 2.86 13.96 -0.62
CA GLU A 375 2.06 13.38 -1.71
C GLU A 375 2.35 11.87 -1.88
N ARG A 376 3.62 11.48 -1.98
CA ARG A 376 4.02 10.08 -2.10
C ARG A 376 3.62 9.24 -0.89
N THR A 377 3.78 9.77 0.32
CA THR A 377 3.43 9.06 1.55
C THR A 377 1.95 8.67 1.54
N GLU A 378 1.07 9.60 1.16
CA GLU A 378 -0.36 9.31 1.03
C GLU A 378 -0.67 8.37 -0.14
N GLU A 379 0.04 8.46 -1.28
CA GLU A 379 -0.12 7.50 -2.38
C GLU A 379 0.19 6.05 -1.95
N ILE A 380 1.26 5.85 -1.19
CA ILE A 380 1.63 4.52 -0.65
C ILE A 380 0.55 4.03 0.32
N ARG A 381 0.05 4.91 1.20
CA ARG A 381 -1.00 4.57 2.15
C ARG A 381 -2.29 4.13 1.45
N ILE A 382 -2.72 4.87 0.44
CA ILE A 382 -3.97 4.64 -0.30
C ILE A 382 -3.85 3.39 -1.20
N SER A 383 -2.73 3.23 -1.89
CA SER A 383 -2.52 2.10 -2.82
C SER A 383 -2.45 0.74 -2.11
N LEU A 384 -1.95 0.70 -0.88
CA LEU A 384 -1.82 -0.51 -0.06
C LEU A 384 -3.01 -0.69 0.89
N ARG A 385 -4.21 -0.23 0.49
CA ARG A 385 -5.43 -0.45 1.26
C ARG A 385 -5.94 -1.88 1.11
N LYS A 386 -6.59 -2.36 2.17
CA LYS A 386 -7.30 -3.64 2.14
C LYS A 386 -8.49 -3.52 1.20
N ARG A 387 -8.65 -4.50 0.31
CA ARG A 387 -9.80 -4.63 -0.58
C ARG A 387 -10.78 -5.59 0.05
N GLU A 388 -12.03 -5.16 0.14
CA GLU A 388 -13.10 -6.08 0.51
C GLU A 388 -13.47 -6.98 -0.66
N TRP A 389 -13.93 -8.20 -0.35
CA TRP A 389 -14.26 -9.19 -1.37
C TRP A 389 -15.33 -8.70 -2.37
N TYR A 390 -16.20 -7.79 -1.94
CA TYR A 390 -17.28 -7.24 -2.75
C TYR A 390 -16.80 -6.18 -3.74
N GLU A 391 -15.60 -5.59 -3.55
CA GLU A 391 -15.10 -4.51 -4.40
C GLU A 391 -14.82 -4.94 -5.84
N LYS A 392 -14.69 -6.26 -6.07
CA LYS A 392 -14.58 -6.82 -7.43
C LYS A 392 -15.88 -6.71 -8.23
N TYR A 393 -17.02 -6.55 -7.57
CA TYR A 393 -18.32 -6.27 -8.19
C TYR A 393 -18.56 -4.77 -8.30
N ARG A 394 -19.69 -4.37 -8.88
CA ARG A 394 -20.28 -3.07 -8.58
C ARG A 394 -20.88 -3.18 -7.19
N TRP A 395 -20.63 -2.22 -6.32
CA TRP A 395 -21.06 -2.34 -4.94
C TRP A 395 -21.52 -1.01 -4.37
N SER A 396 -22.38 -1.10 -3.36
CA SER A 396 -22.90 0.00 -2.55
C SER A 396 -23.36 -0.57 -1.20
N PHE A 397 -23.84 0.31 -0.33
CA PHE A 397 -24.68 -0.07 0.79
C PHE A 397 -26.07 0.54 0.62
N THR A 398 -27.05 0.01 1.33
CA THR A 398 -28.32 0.70 1.55
C THR A 398 -28.17 1.66 2.72
N ARG A 399 -29.10 2.61 2.89
CA ARG A 399 -29.08 3.51 4.05
C ARG A 399 -29.18 2.78 5.39
N ASN A 400 -29.70 1.55 5.44
CA ASN A 400 -29.74 0.74 6.67
C ASN A 400 -28.54 -0.21 6.82
N GLY A 401 -27.56 -0.18 5.91
CA GLY A 401 -26.31 -0.93 6.06
C GLY A 401 -26.27 -2.30 5.40
N TYR A 402 -27.27 -2.65 4.58
CA TYR A 402 -27.20 -3.87 3.79
C TYR A 402 -26.24 -3.71 2.61
N LEU A 403 -25.43 -4.74 2.37
CA LEU A 403 -24.51 -4.75 1.23
C LEU A 403 -25.30 -4.96 -0.07
N VAL A 404 -25.06 -4.08 -1.04
CA VAL A 404 -25.59 -4.19 -2.40
C VAL A 404 -24.44 -4.57 -3.33
N ILE A 405 -24.58 -5.65 -4.09
CA ILE A 405 -23.61 -6.09 -5.11
C ILE A 405 -24.30 -6.29 -6.46
N ALA A 406 -23.63 -5.91 -7.54
CA ALA A 406 -24.12 -6.11 -8.89
C ALA A 406 -23.00 -6.52 -9.85
N GLY A 407 -23.29 -7.44 -10.77
CA GLY A 407 -22.28 -7.94 -11.71
C GLY A 407 -21.82 -6.86 -12.70
N ARG A 408 -20.54 -6.90 -13.07
CA ARG A 408 -19.95 -5.96 -14.05
C ARG A 408 -20.15 -6.41 -15.50
N ASP A 409 -20.31 -7.71 -15.70
CA ASP A 409 -20.44 -8.38 -16.98
C ASP A 409 -21.34 -9.62 -16.85
N ILE A 410 -21.57 -10.30 -17.97
CA ILE A 410 -22.47 -11.47 -18.05
C ILE A 410 -21.97 -12.62 -17.16
N ASP A 411 -20.66 -12.87 -17.14
CA ASP A 411 -20.06 -13.96 -16.37
C ASP A 411 -20.15 -13.70 -14.86
N GLN A 412 -19.91 -12.44 -14.44
CA GLN A 412 -20.10 -12.02 -13.06
C GLN A 412 -21.57 -12.08 -12.64
N ASN A 413 -22.51 -11.62 -13.47
CA ASN A 413 -23.95 -11.73 -13.19
C ASN A 413 -24.33 -13.18 -12.91
N GLU A 414 -23.84 -14.10 -13.75
CA GLU A 414 -24.09 -15.52 -13.55
C GLU A 414 -23.44 -16.05 -12.28
N SER A 415 -22.17 -15.75 -12.03
CA SER A 415 -21.48 -16.23 -10.84
C SER A 415 -22.15 -15.70 -9.56
N LEU A 416 -22.59 -14.44 -9.58
CA LEU A 416 -23.25 -13.76 -8.46
C LEU A 416 -24.58 -14.43 -8.13
N VAL A 417 -25.47 -14.64 -9.11
CA VAL A 417 -26.74 -15.35 -8.89
C VAL A 417 -26.53 -16.82 -8.49
N ARG A 418 -25.51 -17.50 -9.03
CA ARG A 418 -25.30 -18.93 -8.73
C ARG A 418 -24.67 -19.18 -7.36
N LYS A 419 -23.72 -18.32 -6.96
CA LYS A 419 -22.85 -18.58 -5.80
C LYS A 419 -23.18 -17.72 -4.58
N LEU A 420 -23.79 -16.55 -4.78
CA LEU A 420 -23.95 -15.54 -3.72
C LEU A 420 -25.40 -15.19 -3.41
N LEU A 421 -26.37 -15.53 -4.28
CA LEU A 421 -27.79 -15.32 -4.01
C LEU A 421 -28.31 -16.39 -3.05
N GLU A 422 -28.79 -15.98 -1.89
CA GLU A 422 -29.48 -16.86 -0.94
C GLU A 422 -31.00 -16.68 -1.02
N PRO A 423 -31.81 -17.66 -0.57
CA PRO A 423 -33.27 -17.60 -0.68
C PRO A 423 -33.93 -16.32 -0.12
N LYS A 424 -33.38 -15.78 0.98
CA LYS A 424 -33.89 -14.56 1.65
C LYS A 424 -33.25 -13.26 1.16
N ASP A 425 -32.32 -13.33 0.23
CA ASP A 425 -31.76 -12.11 -0.37
C ASP A 425 -32.76 -11.48 -1.33
N ILE A 426 -32.59 -10.19 -1.65
CA ILE A 426 -33.42 -9.51 -2.65
C ILE A 426 -32.65 -9.40 -3.96
N PHE A 427 -33.25 -9.88 -5.04
CA PHE A 427 -32.75 -9.73 -6.39
C PHE A 427 -33.46 -8.57 -7.10
N LEU A 428 -32.69 -7.70 -7.75
CA LEU A 428 -33.17 -6.57 -8.54
C LEU A 428 -32.59 -6.59 -9.95
N HIS A 429 -33.40 -6.15 -10.92
CA HIS A 429 -32.98 -5.98 -12.30
C HIS A 429 -33.83 -4.89 -12.97
N ALA A 430 -33.17 -3.98 -13.71
CA ALA A 430 -33.89 -2.94 -14.46
C ALA A 430 -34.64 -3.55 -15.64
N ASP A 431 -35.78 -2.99 -16.04
CA ASP A 431 -36.58 -3.53 -17.13
C ASP A 431 -36.02 -3.17 -18.52
N ILE A 432 -34.76 -3.57 -18.75
CA ILE A 432 -34.02 -3.36 -20.00
C ILE A 432 -32.94 -4.44 -20.17
N GLN A 433 -32.64 -4.77 -21.42
CA GLN A 433 -31.50 -5.62 -21.73
C GLN A 433 -30.17 -4.97 -21.32
N GLY A 434 -29.28 -5.77 -20.76
CA GLY A 434 -27.97 -5.31 -20.31
C GLY A 434 -27.98 -4.59 -18.96
N ALA A 435 -29.06 -4.75 -18.18
CA ALA A 435 -29.02 -4.41 -16.76
C ALA A 435 -28.19 -5.46 -15.98
N PRO A 436 -27.51 -5.06 -14.90
CA PRO A 436 -26.79 -5.99 -14.07
C PRO A 436 -27.75 -6.82 -13.19
N ALA A 437 -27.34 -8.03 -12.84
CA ALA A 437 -27.95 -8.78 -11.74
C ALA A 437 -27.52 -8.11 -10.42
N THR A 438 -28.45 -7.48 -9.72
CA THR A 438 -28.19 -6.77 -8.46
C THR A 438 -28.80 -7.53 -7.28
N ILE A 439 -28.04 -7.68 -6.20
CA ILE A 439 -28.47 -8.38 -4.98
C ILE A 439 -28.27 -7.49 -3.76
N ILE A 440 -29.27 -7.44 -2.89
CA ILE A 440 -29.14 -6.98 -1.51
C ILE A 440 -28.88 -8.21 -0.64
N LYS A 441 -27.74 -8.25 0.04
CA LYS A 441 -27.41 -9.28 1.02
C LYS A 441 -28.12 -8.97 2.33
N THR A 442 -29.21 -9.68 2.61
CA THR A 442 -30.10 -9.38 3.74
C THR A 442 -29.62 -9.99 5.05
N GLN A 443 -28.75 -11.00 4.97
CA GLN A 443 -28.32 -11.80 6.11
C GLN A 443 -29.52 -12.42 6.87
N GLY A 444 -30.62 -12.66 6.17
CA GLY A 444 -31.87 -13.20 6.72
C GLY A 444 -32.79 -12.18 7.41
N ASN A 445 -32.41 -10.89 7.43
CA ASN A 445 -33.22 -9.81 8.00
C ASN A 445 -34.20 -9.21 6.97
N ASN A 446 -35.21 -8.50 7.47
CA ASN A 446 -36.16 -7.79 6.60
C ASN A 446 -35.55 -6.47 6.10
N VAL A 447 -35.73 -6.19 4.81
CA VAL A 447 -35.34 -4.92 4.20
C VAL A 447 -36.56 -4.00 4.08
N THR A 448 -36.32 -2.69 4.13
CA THR A 448 -37.36 -1.67 3.92
C THR A 448 -37.50 -1.33 2.43
N GLU A 449 -38.60 -0.68 2.04
CA GLU A 449 -38.75 -0.19 0.66
C GLU A 449 -37.63 0.81 0.29
N ASP A 450 -37.13 1.58 1.26
CA ASP A 450 -36.01 2.49 1.05
C ASP A 450 -34.70 1.77 0.74
N ASP A 451 -34.45 0.61 1.36
CA ASP A 451 -33.30 -0.24 1.03
C ASP A 451 -33.38 -0.74 -0.42
N ILE A 452 -34.58 -1.09 -0.86
CA ILE A 452 -34.86 -1.54 -2.22
C ILE A 452 -34.68 -0.37 -3.21
N ARG A 453 -35.13 0.84 -2.87
CA ARG A 453 -34.90 2.05 -3.67
C ARG A 453 -33.41 2.36 -3.81
N ASP A 454 -32.65 2.26 -2.74
CA ASP A 454 -31.19 2.48 -2.76
C ASP A 454 -30.48 1.48 -3.70
N ALA A 455 -30.88 0.20 -3.67
CA ALA A 455 -30.34 -0.81 -4.58
C ALA A 455 -30.85 -0.65 -6.02
N ALA A 456 -32.09 -0.16 -6.20
CA ALA A 456 -32.67 0.08 -7.52
C ALA A 456 -31.88 1.13 -8.31
N VAL A 457 -31.31 2.15 -7.64
CA VAL A 457 -30.39 3.11 -8.27
C VAL A 457 -29.20 2.40 -8.90
N ILE A 458 -28.61 1.40 -8.23
CA ILE A 458 -27.49 0.62 -8.79
C ILE A 458 -27.94 -0.20 -10.00
N ALA A 459 -29.07 -0.90 -9.90
CA ALA A 459 -29.59 -1.69 -11.01
C ALA A 459 -29.92 -0.82 -12.24
N ALA A 460 -30.51 0.35 -12.03
CA ALA A 460 -30.89 1.31 -13.06
C ALA A 460 -29.67 1.98 -13.70
N CYS A 461 -28.81 2.63 -12.91
CA CYS A 461 -27.70 3.44 -13.40
C CYS A 461 -26.63 2.62 -14.13
N TYR A 462 -26.42 1.36 -13.75
CA TYR A 462 -25.45 0.49 -14.42
C TYR A 462 -26.02 -0.34 -15.58
N SER A 463 -27.28 -0.10 -15.95
CA SER A 463 -27.91 -0.73 -17.11
C SER A 463 -27.54 -0.05 -18.42
N LYS A 464 -28.04 -0.61 -19.53
CA LYS A 464 -27.94 0.02 -20.85
C LYS A 464 -28.64 1.38 -20.91
N ALA A 465 -29.61 1.66 -20.03
CA ALA A 465 -30.37 2.92 -19.98
C ALA A 465 -29.44 4.14 -19.83
N TRP A 466 -28.39 4.02 -19.00
CA TRP A 466 -27.40 5.09 -18.84
C TRP A 466 -26.65 5.40 -20.13
N LYS A 467 -26.23 4.36 -20.85
CA LYS A 467 -25.45 4.50 -22.09
C LYS A 467 -26.24 5.15 -23.23
N VAL A 468 -27.57 4.98 -23.22
CA VAL A 468 -28.47 5.59 -24.20
C VAL A 468 -29.06 6.93 -23.74
N GLY A 469 -28.70 7.41 -22.54
CA GLY A 469 -29.13 8.71 -22.03
C GLY A 469 -30.58 8.79 -21.59
N MET A 470 -31.19 7.68 -21.14
CA MET A 470 -32.54 7.71 -20.56
C MET A 470 -32.59 8.57 -19.30
N GLY A 471 -33.72 9.22 -19.01
CA GLY A 471 -33.91 10.01 -17.79
C GLY A 471 -34.25 9.16 -16.55
N ALA A 472 -35.03 8.09 -16.75
CA ALA A 472 -35.45 7.17 -15.70
C ALA A 472 -35.82 5.80 -16.28
N ILE A 473 -35.91 4.78 -15.42
CA ILE A 473 -36.39 3.43 -15.77
C ILE A 473 -37.06 2.75 -14.58
N ASP A 474 -37.92 1.78 -14.86
CA ASP A 474 -38.50 0.92 -13.83
C ASP A 474 -37.53 -0.24 -13.48
N VAL A 475 -37.51 -0.61 -12.21
CA VAL A 475 -36.69 -1.71 -11.68
C VAL A 475 -37.61 -2.69 -10.97
N PHE A 476 -37.56 -3.96 -11.36
CA PHE A 476 -38.29 -4.99 -10.64
C PHE A 476 -37.41 -5.64 -9.57
N TRP A 477 -38.05 -6.16 -8.53
CA TRP A 477 -37.40 -6.95 -7.49
C TRP A 477 -38.24 -8.17 -7.07
N VAL A 478 -37.53 -9.21 -6.63
CA VAL A 478 -38.08 -10.47 -6.11
C VAL A 478 -37.17 -11.04 -5.02
N ASN A 479 -37.66 -11.99 -4.23
CA ASN A 479 -36.82 -12.76 -3.31
C ASN A 479 -35.89 -13.70 -4.07
N GLY A 480 -34.79 -14.12 -3.44
CA GLY A 480 -33.78 -14.96 -4.06
C GLY A 480 -34.29 -16.35 -4.45
N ASP A 481 -35.23 -16.90 -3.68
CA ASP A 481 -35.90 -18.18 -3.99
C ASP A 481 -36.77 -18.15 -5.26
N GLN A 482 -37.16 -16.96 -5.71
CA GLN A 482 -37.91 -16.75 -6.96
C GLN A 482 -37.01 -16.73 -8.20
N VAL A 483 -35.68 -16.74 -8.05
CA VAL A 483 -34.74 -16.65 -9.16
C VAL A 483 -34.15 -18.01 -9.46
N SER A 484 -34.29 -18.46 -10.71
CA SER A 484 -33.71 -19.71 -11.17
C SER A 484 -32.90 -19.55 -12.45
N LYS A 485 -31.90 -20.42 -12.60
CA LYS A 485 -31.11 -20.57 -13.82
C LYS A 485 -31.55 -21.73 -14.69
N SER A 486 -32.43 -22.58 -14.17
CA SER A 486 -32.96 -23.69 -14.94
C SER A 486 -34.15 -23.19 -15.76
N PRO A 487 -34.07 -23.28 -17.10
CA PRO A 487 -35.26 -23.05 -17.91
C PRO A 487 -36.34 -24.09 -17.55
N PRO A 488 -37.62 -23.79 -17.83
CA PRO A 488 -38.67 -24.81 -17.85
C PRO A 488 -38.30 -25.96 -18.80
N SER A 489 -38.81 -27.16 -18.52
CA SER A 489 -38.52 -28.36 -19.32
C SER A 489 -38.78 -28.12 -20.81
N GLY A 490 -37.74 -28.23 -21.63
CA GLY A 490 -37.80 -28.08 -23.10
C GLY A 490 -37.37 -26.71 -23.64
N GLU A 491 -37.06 -25.73 -22.81
CA GLU A 491 -36.62 -24.39 -23.24
C GLU A 491 -35.11 -24.18 -23.06
N TYR A 492 -34.53 -23.28 -23.87
CA TYR A 492 -33.13 -22.86 -23.74
C TYR A 492 -33.03 -21.45 -23.17
N LEU A 493 -32.34 -21.30 -22.03
CA LEU A 493 -32.07 -20.01 -21.42
C LEU A 493 -30.76 -19.43 -21.99
N LYS A 494 -30.82 -18.23 -22.58
CA LYS A 494 -29.62 -17.53 -23.04
C LYS A 494 -28.69 -17.23 -21.86
N LYS A 495 -27.38 -17.36 -22.07
CA LYS A 495 -26.35 -16.97 -21.10
C LYS A 495 -26.61 -15.56 -20.55
N GLY A 496 -26.59 -15.41 -19.23
CA GLY A 496 -26.92 -14.16 -18.53
C GLY A 496 -28.41 -13.88 -18.30
N SER A 497 -29.31 -14.77 -18.71
CA SER A 497 -30.75 -14.66 -18.41
C SER A 497 -31.11 -15.46 -17.16
N PHE A 498 -32.17 -15.05 -16.47
CA PHE A 498 -32.67 -15.69 -15.25
C PHE A 498 -34.18 -15.85 -15.34
N MET A 499 -34.70 -17.01 -14.93
CA MET A 499 -36.13 -17.24 -14.78
C MET A 499 -36.59 -16.65 -13.45
N ILE A 500 -37.68 -15.90 -13.49
CA ILE A 500 -38.30 -15.29 -12.32
C ILE A 500 -39.67 -15.94 -12.12
N TYR A 501 -39.87 -16.60 -10.99
CA TYR A 501 -41.11 -17.25 -10.64
C TYR A 501 -41.95 -16.41 -9.67
N GLY A 502 -43.28 -16.46 -9.80
CA GLY A 502 -44.19 -15.71 -8.96
C GLY A 502 -44.31 -14.22 -9.32
N LYS A 503 -44.81 -13.42 -8.38
CA LYS A 503 -45.10 -11.99 -8.59
C LYS A 503 -43.84 -11.15 -8.51
N LYS A 504 -43.63 -10.28 -9.50
CA LYS A 504 -42.64 -9.19 -9.48
C LYS A 504 -43.19 -7.98 -8.76
N ASN A 505 -42.34 -7.31 -7.99
CA ASN A 505 -42.60 -6.00 -7.41
C ASN A 505 -41.78 -4.95 -8.16
N PHE A 506 -42.22 -3.69 -8.20
CA PHE A 506 -41.58 -2.65 -9.02
C PHE A 506 -41.29 -1.39 -8.21
N ILE A 507 -40.11 -0.81 -8.44
CA ILE A 507 -39.80 0.58 -8.14
C ILE A 507 -39.87 1.34 -9.46
N ASN A 508 -40.88 2.19 -9.60
CA ASN A 508 -41.13 2.92 -10.84
C ASN A 508 -40.31 4.21 -10.88
N ASN A 509 -39.96 4.65 -12.09
CA ASN A 509 -39.34 5.95 -12.37
C ASN A 509 -38.03 6.19 -11.58
N VAL A 510 -37.14 5.20 -11.53
CA VAL A 510 -35.81 5.35 -10.94
C VAL A 510 -34.96 6.26 -11.83
N LYS A 511 -34.66 7.46 -11.35
CA LYS A 511 -33.89 8.47 -12.08
C LYS A 511 -32.45 8.00 -12.36
N MET A 512 -31.90 8.37 -13.51
CA MET A 512 -30.49 8.14 -13.86
C MET A 512 -29.55 9.13 -13.16
N GLN A 513 -29.57 9.10 -11.83
CA GLN A 513 -28.76 9.94 -10.96
C GLN A 513 -27.92 9.05 -10.04
N LEU A 514 -26.61 9.18 -10.15
CA LEU A 514 -25.67 8.43 -9.34
C LEU A 514 -24.80 9.39 -8.55
N PHE A 515 -24.83 9.28 -7.23
CA PHE A 515 -23.91 10.01 -6.38
C PHE A 515 -22.61 9.22 -6.23
N LEU A 516 -21.49 9.94 -6.15
CA LEU A 516 -20.16 9.39 -5.89
C LEU A 516 -19.53 10.13 -4.71
N GLY A 517 -18.96 9.39 -3.77
CA GLY A 517 -18.24 9.93 -2.61
C GLY A 517 -17.00 9.11 -2.27
N LEU A 518 -16.25 9.62 -1.31
CA LEU A 518 -15.06 8.96 -0.75
C LEU A 518 -15.33 8.62 0.73
N THR A 519 -15.01 7.40 1.15
CA THR A 519 -15.05 6.97 2.56
C THR A 519 -13.72 7.28 3.26
N GLU A 520 -13.68 7.26 4.59
CA GLU A 520 -12.44 7.35 5.39
C GLU A 520 -11.35 6.37 4.95
N ASP A 521 -11.70 5.12 4.64
CA ASP A 521 -10.78 4.09 4.14
C ASP A 521 -10.40 4.24 2.66
N PHE A 522 -10.62 5.42 2.06
CA PHE A 522 -10.35 5.72 0.65
C PHE A 522 -11.07 4.80 -0.34
N LYS A 523 -12.27 4.32 0.01
CA LYS A 523 -13.13 3.57 -0.92
C LYS A 523 -14.03 4.54 -1.67
N ILE A 524 -14.22 4.29 -2.96
CA ILE A 524 -15.20 5.02 -3.77
C ILE A 524 -16.57 4.41 -3.53
N ILE A 525 -17.44 5.14 -2.84
CA ILE A 525 -18.84 4.75 -2.63
C ILE A 525 -19.72 5.43 -3.67
N VAL A 526 -20.68 4.68 -4.21
CA VAL A 526 -21.66 5.18 -5.18
C VAL A 526 -23.05 4.74 -4.80
N GLY A 527 -24.08 5.50 -5.16
CA GLY A 527 -25.47 5.11 -4.88
C GLY A 527 -26.44 6.28 -4.92
N SER A 528 -27.53 6.16 -4.15
CA SER A 528 -28.47 7.26 -3.91
C SER A 528 -27.80 8.38 -3.08
N GLU A 529 -28.43 9.56 -3.05
CA GLU A 529 -27.95 10.68 -2.26
C GLU A 529 -27.81 10.31 -0.77
N GLU A 530 -28.82 9.66 -0.20
CA GLU A 530 -28.84 9.26 1.20
C GLU A 530 -27.73 8.28 1.56
N VAL A 531 -27.47 7.30 0.68
CA VAL A 531 -26.37 6.35 0.88
C VAL A 531 -25.04 7.07 0.89
N VAL A 532 -24.74 7.87 -0.14
CA VAL A 532 -23.44 8.53 -0.23
C VAL A 532 -23.28 9.57 0.88
N LYS A 533 -24.34 10.27 1.27
CA LYS A 533 -24.35 11.20 2.42
C LYS A 533 -24.09 10.48 3.75
N LYS A 534 -24.55 9.24 3.91
CA LYS A 534 -24.30 8.43 5.12
C LYS A 534 -22.86 7.91 5.19
N TYR A 535 -22.35 7.36 4.09
CA TYR A 535 -21.07 6.63 4.08
C TYR A 535 -19.87 7.46 3.65
N SER A 536 -20.07 8.63 3.02
CA SER A 536 -18.97 9.53 2.73
C SER A 536 -18.58 10.31 3.98
N SER A 537 -17.36 10.08 4.45
CA SER A 537 -16.80 10.74 5.64
C SER A 537 -16.43 12.20 5.41
N PHE A 538 -16.39 12.63 4.16
CA PHE A 538 -15.74 13.86 3.76
C PHE A 538 -16.70 14.98 3.40
N ASN A 539 -17.99 14.79 3.68
CA ASN A 539 -19.07 15.75 3.43
C ASN A 539 -19.13 16.28 2.00
N ILE A 540 -18.48 15.64 1.02
CA ILE A 540 -18.44 16.06 -0.38
C ILE A 540 -18.85 14.88 -1.24
N PHE A 541 -19.86 15.11 -2.07
CA PHE A 541 -20.38 14.11 -2.98
C PHE A 541 -20.75 14.73 -4.33
N ILE A 542 -20.52 13.95 -5.38
CA ILE A 542 -20.61 14.40 -6.76
C ILE A 542 -21.83 13.73 -7.39
N LEU A 543 -22.76 14.53 -7.90
CA LEU A 543 -23.90 14.04 -8.68
C LEU A 543 -23.47 13.84 -10.12
N LEU A 544 -23.65 12.61 -10.59
CA LEU A 544 -23.40 12.18 -11.96
C LEU A 544 -24.73 11.87 -12.66
N GLU A 545 -24.78 12.19 -13.93
CA GLU A 545 -25.85 11.82 -14.88
C GLU A 545 -25.23 11.32 -16.20
N PRO A 546 -26.00 10.64 -17.07
CA PRO A 546 -25.58 10.36 -18.43
C PRO A 546 -25.07 11.62 -19.16
N GLY A 547 -23.99 11.46 -19.91
CA GLY A 547 -23.35 12.55 -20.64
C GLY A 547 -22.32 12.04 -21.63
N ASP A 548 -21.48 12.94 -22.15
CA ASP A 548 -20.58 12.62 -23.27
C ASP A 548 -19.11 12.43 -22.85
N GLU A 549 -18.77 12.71 -21.60
CA GLU A 549 -17.38 12.66 -21.14
C GLU A 549 -16.91 11.22 -20.91
N ASP A 550 -15.73 10.91 -21.45
CA ASP A 550 -15.09 9.61 -21.29
C ASP A 550 -14.71 9.33 -19.81
N PRO A 551 -14.91 8.09 -19.30
CA PRO A 551 -14.59 7.73 -17.92
C PRO A 551 -13.18 8.09 -17.46
N SER A 552 -12.17 7.97 -18.32
CA SER A 552 -10.78 8.28 -17.97
C SER A 552 -10.53 9.80 -17.81
N LYS A 553 -11.21 10.63 -18.61
CA LYS A 553 -11.15 12.09 -18.48
C LYS A 553 -11.94 12.57 -17.27
N LEU A 554 -13.14 12.03 -17.11
CA LEU A 554 -14.02 12.36 -15.99
C LEU A 554 -13.40 11.96 -14.65
N SER A 555 -12.73 10.80 -14.56
CA SER A 555 -12.05 10.37 -13.34
C SER A 555 -10.92 11.32 -12.94
N ALA A 556 -10.14 11.82 -13.90
CA ALA A 556 -9.10 12.81 -13.63
C ALA A 556 -9.68 14.12 -13.10
N LYS A 557 -10.83 14.58 -13.64
CA LYS A 557 -11.56 15.75 -13.12
C LYS A 557 -12.07 15.52 -11.70
N ILE A 558 -12.68 14.36 -11.43
CA ILE A 558 -13.17 13.99 -10.10
C ILE A 558 -12.02 13.98 -9.09
N ILE A 559 -10.87 13.39 -9.43
CA ILE A 559 -9.67 13.41 -8.58
C ILE A 559 -9.26 14.84 -8.25
N LYS A 560 -9.19 15.73 -9.24
CA LYS A 560 -8.83 17.13 -9.02
C LYS A 560 -9.80 17.82 -8.06
N ILE A 561 -11.11 17.64 -8.26
CA ILE A 561 -12.16 18.18 -7.38
C ILE A 561 -12.00 17.67 -5.95
N LEU A 562 -11.81 16.36 -5.77
CA LEU A 562 -11.63 15.76 -4.45
C LEU A 562 -10.34 16.24 -3.78
N GLN A 563 -9.22 16.34 -4.50
CA GLN A 563 -7.96 16.86 -3.95
C GLN A 563 -8.09 18.31 -3.47
N GLU A 564 -8.72 19.17 -4.27
CA GLU A 564 -8.92 20.59 -3.93
C GLU A 564 -9.86 20.76 -2.74
N LYS A 565 -10.99 20.04 -2.73
CA LYS A 565 -12.02 20.21 -1.70
C LYS A 565 -11.67 19.53 -0.38
N LEU A 566 -11.01 18.36 -0.42
CA LEU A 566 -10.65 17.58 0.76
C LEU A 566 -9.30 17.96 1.34
N LYS A 567 -8.47 18.69 0.59
CA LYS A 567 -7.06 18.93 0.91
C LYS A 567 -6.30 17.62 1.16
N LEU A 568 -6.77 16.52 0.56
CA LEU A 568 -6.15 15.20 0.64
C LEU A 568 -5.18 15.03 -0.54
N LYS A 569 -3.99 14.52 -0.22
CA LYS A 569 -2.94 14.20 -1.19
C LYS A 569 -3.04 12.74 -1.62
N GLY A 570 -2.32 12.38 -2.68
CA GLY A 570 -2.19 10.99 -3.16
C GLY A 570 -3.44 10.32 -3.76
N LEU A 571 -4.57 11.03 -3.85
CA LEU A 571 -5.81 10.50 -4.44
C LEU A 571 -5.67 10.05 -5.91
N ARG A 572 -4.60 10.46 -6.63
CA ARG A 572 -4.34 10.02 -8.03
C ARG A 572 -4.35 8.50 -8.18
N THR A 573 -3.92 7.77 -7.15
CA THR A 573 -3.94 6.29 -7.10
C THR A 573 -5.35 5.69 -7.20
N LEU A 574 -6.41 6.46 -6.93
CA LEU A 574 -7.81 6.04 -7.01
C LEU A 574 -8.44 6.23 -8.40
N GLN A 575 -7.68 6.70 -9.40
CA GLN A 575 -8.23 6.96 -10.73
C GLN A 575 -8.93 5.73 -11.32
N ASP A 576 -8.29 4.57 -11.27
CA ASP A 576 -8.86 3.31 -11.74
C ASP A 576 -10.09 2.87 -10.92
N ASP A 577 -10.11 3.16 -9.62
CA ASP A 577 -11.26 2.89 -8.77
C ASP A 577 -12.47 3.73 -9.19
N ILE A 578 -12.25 5.02 -9.47
CA ILE A 578 -13.31 5.90 -9.98
C ILE A 578 -13.79 5.42 -11.34
N ILE A 579 -12.90 5.14 -12.29
CA ILE A 579 -13.27 4.61 -13.61
C ILE A 579 -14.14 3.35 -13.47
N ARG A 580 -13.74 2.43 -12.58
CA ARG A 580 -14.47 1.19 -12.30
C ARG A 580 -15.86 1.42 -11.69
N SER A 581 -16.07 2.55 -11.02
CA SER A 581 -17.34 2.96 -10.41
C SER A 581 -18.18 3.86 -11.32
N LEU A 582 -17.73 4.19 -12.53
CA LEU A 582 -18.55 4.92 -13.50
C LEU A 582 -19.41 3.95 -14.34
N PRO A 583 -20.69 4.27 -14.60
CA PRO A 583 -21.54 3.44 -15.45
C PRO A 583 -21.21 3.48 -16.95
N GLY A 584 -20.52 4.53 -17.38
CA GLY A 584 -20.18 4.80 -18.77
C GLY A 584 -19.80 6.27 -18.93
N LYS A 585 -20.04 6.81 -20.13
CA LYS A 585 -19.91 8.25 -20.34
C LYS A 585 -20.92 9.01 -19.48
N SER A 586 -20.45 10.05 -18.82
CA SER A 586 -21.21 10.76 -17.79
C SER A 586 -20.85 12.24 -17.78
N LYS A 587 -21.62 13.05 -17.05
CA LYS A 587 -21.30 14.44 -16.75
C LYS A 587 -21.43 14.70 -15.25
N ILE A 588 -20.64 15.65 -14.73
CA ILE A 588 -20.82 16.17 -13.38
C ILE A 588 -21.94 17.22 -13.42
N VAL A 589 -22.99 17.02 -12.64
CA VAL A 589 -24.13 17.94 -12.57
C VAL A 589 -23.99 18.88 -11.39
N ALA A 590 -23.58 18.36 -10.23
CA ALA A 590 -23.40 19.14 -9.02
C ALA A 590 -22.32 18.56 -8.12
N ILE A 591 -21.68 19.44 -7.34
CA ILE A 591 -20.85 19.08 -6.20
C ILE A 591 -21.62 19.53 -4.96
N LYS A 592 -22.10 18.58 -4.16
CA LYS A 592 -22.90 18.85 -2.97
C LYS A 592 -22.06 18.67 -1.72
N ASN A 593 -22.41 19.44 -0.68
CA ASN A 593 -21.85 19.30 0.64
C ASN A 593 -22.91 18.77 1.61
N LYS A 594 -22.49 17.97 2.62
CA LYS A 594 -23.37 17.60 3.74
C LYS A 594 -23.60 18.86 4.58
N THR A 595 -24.76 19.50 4.41
CA THR A 595 -25.27 20.54 5.31
C THR A 595 -25.64 19.97 6.65
#